data_AF-G4QDR0-F1
#
_entry.id   AF-G4QDR0-F1
#
_cell.length_a   1.000
_cell.length_b   1.000
_cell.length_c   1.000
_cell.angle_alpha   90.00
_cell.angle_beta   90.00
_cell.angle_gamma   90.00
#
_symmetry.space_group_name_H-M   'P 1'
#
loop_
_entity.id
_entity.type
_entity.pdbx_description
1 polymer ?
#
loop_
_entity_poly.entity_id
_entity_poly.type
_entity_poly.pdbx_seq_one_letter_code
_entity_poly.pdbx_strand_id
1 'polypeptide(L)'
;MSDEKFVDPRLQAKERIFQQLHLSTFDTMGYAHAIIQEVNESGKDIEANNESYQQLLRDYEITKNMAPIADTPLALLCSQTNDKISNSQQAHASIAQLCAAATNSLNHWRILVEIPEDLLKVDEVSSQLKENYASHLGAWRNMLQEG
;
A
#
# COMPACT_ATOMS: atom_id res chain seq x y z
N MET A 1 -23.85 31.38 -7.51
CA MET A 1 -23.27 31.15 -6.16
C MET A 1 -22.20 30.11 -6.36
N SER A 2 -20.94 30.47 -6.16
CA SER A 2 -19.80 29.60 -6.44
C SER A 2 -19.78 28.43 -5.46
N ASP A 3 -19.94 27.22 -5.98
CA ASP A 3 -19.58 25.96 -5.31
C ASP A 3 -18.05 25.86 -5.16
N GLU A 4 -17.42 26.90 -4.61
CA GLU A 4 -16.05 26.80 -4.15
C GLU A 4 -16.08 25.95 -2.89
N LYS A 5 -15.93 24.64 -3.10
CA LYS A 5 -15.65 23.67 -2.05
C LYS A 5 -14.45 24.22 -1.29
N PHE A 6 -14.67 24.86 -0.14
CA PHE A 6 -13.59 25.39 0.68
C PHE A 6 -12.72 24.21 1.09
N VAL A 7 -11.52 24.11 0.51
CA VAL A 7 -10.52 23.11 0.87
C VAL A 7 -9.58 23.77 1.88
N ASP A 8 -9.38 23.12 3.02
CA ASP A 8 -8.45 23.62 4.04
C ASP A 8 -7.06 23.84 3.42
N PRO A 9 -6.46 25.05 3.52
CA PRO A 9 -5.17 25.36 2.90
C PRO A 9 -4.03 24.42 3.32
N ARG A 10 -4.11 23.83 4.52
CA ARG A 10 -3.12 22.85 5.00
C ARG A 10 -3.18 21.55 4.21
N LEU A 11 -4.37 21.12 3.80
CA LEU A 11 -4.56 19.97 2.92
C LEU A 11 -4.14 20.29 1.49
N GLN A 12 -4.47 21.50 1.01
CA GLN A 12 -4.06 21.96 -0.31
C GLN A 12 -2.52 21.99 -0.45
N ALA A 13 -1.81 22.44 0.59
CA ALA A 13 -0.35 22.41 0.62
C ALA A 13 0.26 21.00 0.51
N LYS A 14 -0.52 19.95 0.81
CA LYS A 14 -0.12 18.54 0.77
C LYS A 14 -0.63 17.81 -0.48
N GLU A 15 -1.37 18.49 -1.34
CA GLU A 15 -2.02 17.90 -2.52
C GLU A 15 -1.05 17.10 -3.40
N ARG A 16 0.15 17.64 -3.66
CA ARG A 16 1.18 16.94 -4.45
C ARG A 16 1.56 15.58 -3.86
N ILE A 17 1.70 15.50 -2.54
CA ILE A 17 2.04 14.25 -1.86
C ILE A 17 0.86 13.28 -1.94
N PHE A 18 -0.36 13.76 -1.72
CA PHE A 18 -1.56 12.92 -1.84
C PHE A 18 -1.75 12.37 -3.25
N GLN A 19 -1.57 13.19 -4.28
CA GLN A 19 -1.61 12.74 -5.68
C GLN A 19 -0.54 11.69 -5.97
N GLN A 20 0.69 11.90 -5.49
CA GLN A 20 1.78 10.93 -5.66
C GLN A 20 1.46 9.58 -4.98
N LEU A 21 0.94 9.61 -3.75
CA LEU A 21 0.56 8.40 -3.01
C LEU A 21 -0.63 7.67 -3.66
N HIS A 22 -1.58 8.43 -4.21
CA HIS A 22 -2.71 7.87 -4.95
C HIS A 22 -2.25 7.18 -6.23
N LEU A 23 -1.38 7.80 -7.02
CA LEU A 23 -0.78 7.18 -8.21
C LEU A 23 0.01 5.93 -7.85
N SER A 24 0.85 5.98 -6.82
CA SER A 24 1.59 4.79 -6.36
C SER A 24 0.67 3.64 -5.96
N THR A 25 -0.46 3.94 -5.31
CA THR A 25 -1.48 2.93 -4.97
C THR A 25 -2.12 2.33 -6.23
N PHE A 26 -2.44 3.16 -7.22
CA PHE A 26 -3.00 2.73 -8.50
C PHE A 26 -2.03 1.83 -9.27
N ASP A 27 -0.77 2.23 -9.40
CA ASP A 27 0.28 1.47 -10.08
C ASP A 27 0.51 0.11 -9.40
N THR A 28 0.56 0.11 -8.06
CA THR A 28 0.68 -1.13 -7.25
C THR A 28 -0.44 -2.11 -7.57
N MET A 29 -1.69 -1.64 -7.66
CA MET A 29 -2.83 -2.49 -8.03
C MET A 29 -2.72 -3.00 -9.47
N GLY A 30 -2.21 -2.17 -10.39
CA GLY A 30 -1.95 -2.56 -11.77
C GLY A 30 -0.97 -3.72 -11.89
N TYR A 31 0.18 -3.64 -11.21
CA TYR A 31 1.16 -4.73 -11.20
C TYR A 31 0.63 -6.00 -10.54
N ALA A 32 -0.09 -5.85 -9.42
CA ALA A 32 -0.70 -6.99 -8.73
C ALA A 32 -1.74 -7.70 -9.63
N HIS A 33 -2.53 -6.94 -10.39
CA HIS A 33 -3.50 -7.47 -11.32
C HIS A 33 -2.85 -8.20 -12.49
N ALA A 34 -1.79 -7.62 -13.09
CA ALA A 34 -1.06 -8.23 -14.19
C ALA A 34 -0.50 -9.62 -13.81
N ILE A 35 0.05 -9.74 -12.61
CA ILE A 35 0.55 -11.02 -12.08
C ILE A 35 -0.57 -12.05 -11.95
N ILE A 36 -1.70 -11.67 -11.34
CA ILE A 36 -2.82 -12.60 -11.17
C ILE A 36 -3.41 -13.02 -12.52
N GLN A 37 -3.47 -12.10 -13.47
CA GLN A 37 -3.89 -12.41 -14.83
C GLN A 37 -2.95 -13.45 -15.47
N GLU A 38 -1.63 -13.26 -15.39
CA GLU A 38 -0.64 -14.20 -15.91
C GLU A 38 -0.73 -15.58 -15.25
N VAL A 39 -0.90 -15.63 -13.93
CA VAL A 39 -1.12 -16.90 -13.20
C VAL A 39 -2.40 -17.59 -13.65
N ASN A 40 -3.48 -16.85 -13.84
CA ASN A 40 -4.76 -17.40 -14.29
C ASN A 40 -4.70 -17.91 -15.74
N GLU A 41 -3.97 -17.22 -16.61
CA GLU A 41 -3.81 -17.60 -18.02
C GLU A 41 -2.87 -18.81 -18.19
N SER A 42 -1.78 -18.86 -17.42
CA SER A 42 -0.76 -19.90 -17.53
C SER A 42 -1.05 -21.14 -16.67
N GLY A 43 -1.84 -20.99 -15.61
CA GLY A 43 -2.06 -22.00 -14.58
C GLY A 43 -0.82 -22.31 -13.73
N LYS A 44 0.19 -21.42 -13.75
CA LYS A 44 1.48 -21.60 -13.07
C LYS A 44 1.85 -20.33 -12.29
N ASP A 45 2.78 -20.48 -11.37
CA ASP A 45 3.40 -19.33 -10.70
C ASP A 45 4.26 -18.51 -11.69
N ILE A 46 4.55 -17.26 -11.33
CA ILE A 46 5.37 -16.36 -12.13
C ILE A 46 6.87 -16.59 -11.91
N GLU A 47 7.67 -16.23 -12.92
CA GLU A 47 9.13 -16.28 -12.82
C GLU A 47 9.68 -15.14 -11.93
N ALA A 48 10.83 -15.39 -11.30
CA ALA A 48 11.46 -14.40 -10.42
C ALA A 48 11.86 -13.10 -11.16
N ASN A 49 12.06 -13.14 -12.47
CA ASN A 49 12.42 -11.98 -13.29
C ASN A 49 11.21 -11.25 -13.90
N ASN A 50 9.97 -11.64 -13.53
CA ASN A 50 8.77 -10.96 -13.99
C ASN A 50 8.82 -9.46 -13.62
N GLU A 51 8.55 -8.60 -14.59
CA GLU A 51 8.71 -7.14 -14.42
C GLU A 51 7.78 -6.59 -13.34
N SER A 52 6.52 -7.02 -13.32
CA SER A 52 5.54 -6.59 -12.30
C SER A 52 5.95 -7.06 -10.91
N TYR A 53 6.53 -8.26 -10.80
CA TYR A 53 7.01 -8.79 -9.54
C TYR A 53 8.18 -7.98 -9.00
N GLN A 54 9.18 -7.72 -9.84
CA GLN A 54 10.34 -6.92 -9.47
C GLN A 54 9.94 -5.49 -9.09
N GLN A 55 8.97 -4.92 -9.79
CA GLN A 55 8.46 -3.59 -9.48
C GLN A 55 7.74 -3.57 -8.11
N LEU A 56 6.92 -4.56 -7.79
CA LEU A 56 6.24 -4.65 -6.49
C LEU A 56 7.22 -4.82 -5.33
N LEU A 57 8.28 -5.61 -5.49
CA LEU A 57 9.35 -5.73 -4.48
C LEU A 57 10.02 -4.38 -4.24
N ARG A 58 10.35 -3.65 -5.32
CA ARG A 58 10.96 -2.33 -5.26
C ARG A 58 10.02 -1.30 -4.59
N ASP A 59 8.75 -1.28 -4.99
CA ASP A 59 7.76 -0.33 -4.48
C ASP A 59 7.53 -0.54 -2.99
N TYR A 60 7.46 -1.80 -2.54
CA TYR A 60 7.41 -2.14 -1.13
C TYR A 60 8.64 -1.63 -0.38
N GLU A 61 9.85 -1.91 -0.87
CA GLU A 61 11.08 -1.50 -0.20
C GLU A 61 11.18 0.03 -0.07
N ILE A 62 10.91 0.77 -1.15
CA ILE A 62 10.91 2.23 -1.13
C ILE A 62 9.85 2.75 -0.17
N THR A 63 8.62 2.24 -0.26
CA THR A 63 7.50 2.74 0.55
C THR A 63 7.71 2.48 2.03
N LYS A 64 8.20 1.29 2.39
CA LYS A 64 8.61 0.94 3.77
C LYS A 64 9.61 1.94 4.33
N ASN A 65 10.65 2.27 3.55
CA ASN A 65 11.73 3.16 4.00
C ASN A 65 11.28 4.63 4.10
N MET A 66 10.24 5.03 3.38
CA MET A 66 9.66 6.38 3.45
C MET A 66 8.56 6.52 4.51
N ALA A 67 7.99 5.41 4.99
CA ALA A 67 6.86 5.46 5.91
C ALA A 67 7.33 5.68 7.36
N PRO A 68 6.71 6.62 8.11
CA PRO A 68 7.05 6.83 9.51
C PRO A 68 6.42 5.72 10.38
N ILE A 69 7.15 4.60 10.53
CA ILE A 69 6.63 3.37 11.15
C ILE A 69 7.37 2.89 12.40
N ALA A 70 8.48 3.52 12.79
CA ALA A 70 9.41 3.01 13.81
C ALA A 70 8.74 2.61 15.14
N ASP A 71 7.76 3.40 15.59
CA ASP A 71 7.03 3.16 16.85
C ASP A 71 5.59 2.67 16.63
N THR A 72 5.34 2.03 15.50
CA THR A 72 4.01 1.54 15.11
C THR A 72 3.99 0.02 14.97
N PRO A 73 2.82 -0.63 15.12
CA PRO A 73 2.66 -2.05 14.79
C PRO A 73 3.05 -2.40 13.34
N LEU A 74 3.12 -1.42 12.43
CA LEU A 74 3.51 -1.63 11.03
C LEU A 74 4.99 -2.01 10.89
N ALA A 75 5.87 -1.60 11.81
CA ALA A 75 7.27 -2.02 11.79
C ALA A 75 7.42 -3.54 11.90
N LEU A 76 6.61 -4.17 12.76
CA LEU A 76 6.59 -5.63 12.91
C LEU A 76 6.07 -6.30 11.64
N LEU A 77 4.98 -5.79 11.05
CA LEU A 77 4.44 -6.34 9.81
C LEU A 77 5.45 -6.24 8.67
N CYS A 78 6.17 -5.12 8.55
CA CYS A 78 7.27 -4.97 7.59
C CYS A 78 8.39 -5.99 7.82
N SER A 79 8.77 -6.25 9.08
CA SER A 79 9.75 -7.29 9.40
C SER A 79 9.28 -8.66 8.91
N GLN A 80 8.04 -9.04 9.23
CA GLN A 80 7.45 -10.32 8.80
C GLN A 80 7.36 -10.43 7.28
N THR A 81 7.02 -9.34 6.59
CA THR A 81 7.04 -9.29 5.12
C THR A 81 8.45 -9.53 4.57
N ASN A 82 9.48 -8.91 5.15
CA ASN A 82 10.87 -9.11 4.73
C ASN A 82 11.31 -10.57 4.93
N ASP A 83 10.90 -11.19 6.04
CA ASP A 83 11.19 -12.60 6.33
C ASP A 83 10.55 -13.53 5.29
N LYS A 84 9.29 -13.26 4.89
CA LYS A 84 8.62 -14.03 3.82
C LYS A 84 9.27 -13.83 2.46
N ILE A 85 9.62 -12.59 2.10
CA ILE A 85 10.34 -12.30 0.84
C ILE A 85 11.67 -13.04 0.78
N SER A 86 12.39 -13.13 1.89
CA SER A 86 13.70 -13.78 1.96
C SER A 86 13.62 -15.31 1.94
N ASN A 87 12.43 -15.89 2.15
CA ASN A 87 12.22 -17.34 2.16
C ASN A 87 11.81 -17.85 0.76
N SER A 88 12.68 -18.63 0.12
CA SER A 88 12.52 -19.09 -1.26
C SER A 88 11.46 -20.20 -1.47
N GLN A 89 10.67 -20.53 -0.47
CA GLN A 89 9.65 -21.59 -0.58
C GLN A 89 8.25 -21.05 -0.94
N GLN A 90 8.06 -19.73 -0.92
CA GLN A 90 6.78 -19.14 -1.26
C GLN A 90 6.67 -18.87 -2.76
N ALA A 91 5.46 -19.04 -3.30
CA ALA A 91 5.16 -18.67 -4.68
C ALA A 91 5.39 -17.17 -4.88
N HIS A 92 6.02 -16.79 -5.99
CA HIS A 92 6.32 -15.40 -6.31
C HIS A 92 5.04 -14.58 -6.44
N ALA A 93 3.96 -15.16 -6.98
CA ALA A 93 2.66 -14.52 -7.02
C ALA A 93 2.12 -14.19 -5.61
N SER A 94 2.31 -15.09 -4.64
CA SER A 94 1.92 -14.84 -3.24
C SER A 94 2.75 -13.73 -2.60
N ILE A 95 4.08 -13.72 -2.85
CA ILE A 95 4.95 -12.63 -2.40
C ILE A 95 4.57 -11.30 -3.06
N ALA A 96 4.20 -11.31 -4.34
CA ALA A 96 3.77 -10.13 -5.06
C ALA A 96 2.50 -9.52 -4.44
N GLN A 97 1.50 -10.35 -4.18
CA GLN A 97 0.27 -9.92 -3.50
C GLN A 97 0.56 -9.37 -2.09
N LEU A 98 1.51 -10.00 -1.37
CA LEU A 98 1.91 -9.56 -0.05
C LEU A 98 2.56 -8.17 -0.10
N CYS A 99 3.47 -7.95 -1.05
CA CYS A 99 4.10 -6.66 -1.29
C CYS A 99 3.07 -5.61 -1.69
N ALA A 100 2.11 -5.95 -2.56
CA ALA A 100 1.06 -5.03 -2.97
C ALA A 100 0.16 -4.60 -1.79
N ALA A 101 -0.27 -5.56 -0.95
CA ALA A 101 -1.06 -5.27 0.25
C ALA A 101 -0.29 -4.40 1.25
N ALA A 102 1.00 -4.69 1.46
CA ALA A 102 1.88 -3.90 2.32
C ALA A 102 2.06 -2.47 1.78
N THR A 103 2.43 -2.31 0.52
CA THR A 103 2.61 -0.99 -0.13
C THR A 103 1.35 -0.15 -0.06
N ASN A 104 0.18 -0.71 -0.39
CA ASN A 104 -1.09 0.01 -0.30
C ASN A 104 -1.42 0.43 1.14
N SER A 105 -1.18 -0.46 2.12
CA SER A 105 -1.38 -0.13 3.54
C SER A 105 -0.46 1.01 3.99
N LEU A 106 0.81 0.96 3.61
CA LEU A 106 1.80 1.97 3.98
C LEU A 106 1.55 3.31 3.27
N ASN A 107 1.09 3.31 2.01
CA ASN A 107 0.70 4.52 1.32
C ASN A 107 -0.50 5.20 1.99
N HIS A 108 -1.52 4.43 2.39
CA HIS A 108 -2.65 4.99 3.13
C HIS A 108 -2.25 5.48 4.52
N TRP A 109 -1.36 4.77 5.22
CA TRP A 109 -0.76 5.26 6.47
C TRP A 109 -0.06 6.61 6.26
N ARG A 110 0.76 6.74 5.21
CA ARG A 110 1.46 7.97 4.85
C ARG A 110 0.50 9.12 4.53
N ILE A 111 -0.66 8.85 3.93
CA ILE A 111 -1.70 9.88 3.75
C ILE A 111 -2.24 10.33 5.11
N LEU A 112 -2.62 9.38 5.97
CA LEU A 112 -3.26 9.69 7.26
C LEU A 112 -2.36 10.52 8.18
N VAL A 113 -1.06 10.24 8.22
CA VAL A 113 -0.10 10.98 9.07
C VAL A 113 0.21 12.40 8.55
N GLU A 114 -0.03 12.67 7.27
CA GLU A 114 0.15 14.00 6.69
C GLU A 114 -1.06 14.92 6.94
N ILE A 115 -2.21 14.35 7.34
CA ILE A 115 -3.42 15.11 7.67
C ILE A 115 -3.29 15.67 9.10
N PRO A 116 -3.49 16.99 9.30
CA PRO A 116 -3.52 17.59 10.63
C PRO A 116 -4.53 16.90 11.57
N GLU A 117 -4.15 16.69 12.84
CA GLU A 117 -4.97 15.93 13.81
C GLU A 117 -6.40 16.47 13.99
N ASP A 118 -6.57 17.79 13.91
CA ASP A 118 -7.89 18.43 13.99
C ASP A 118 -8.76 18.08 12.78
N LEU A 119 -8.18 18.03 11.59
CA LEU A 119 -8.86 17.64 10.35
C LEU A 119 -9.06 16.13 10.24
N LEU A 120 -8.16 15.34 10.82
CA LEU A 120 -8.30 13.89 10.89
C LEU A 120 -9.51 13.46 11.74
N LYS A 121 -10.06 14.34 12.58
CA LYS A 121 -11.30 14.10 13.36
C LYS A 121 -12.56 14.47 12.58
N VAL A 122 -12.43 15.13 11.43
CA VAL A 122 -13.56 15.46 10.55
C VAL A 122 -13.84 14.27 9.64
N ASP A 123 -15.03 13.71 9.75
CA ASP A 123 -15.40 12.47 9.04
C ASP A 123 -15.48 12.70 7.52
N GLU A 124 -15.95 13.86 7.08
CA GLU A 124 -15.99 14.23 5.66
C GLU A 124 -14.60 14.31 5.01
N VAL A 125 -13.55 14.51 5.82
CA VAL A 125 -12.16 14.59 5.36
C VAL A 125 -11.50 13.21 5.36
N SER A 126 -11.78 12.38 6.37
CA SER A 126 -10.91 11.25 6.72
C SER A 126 -11.56 9.87 6.74
N SER A 127 -12.90 9.78 6.74
CA SER A 127 -13.62 8.50 6.90
C SER A 127 -13.19 7.47 5.84
N GLN A 128 -13.29 7.82 4.56
CA GLN A 128 -12.91 6.93 3.46
C GLN A 128 -11.42 6.53 3.52
N LEU A 129 -10.53 7.44 3.92
CA LEU A 129 -9.10 7.16 4.01
C LEU A 129 -8.80 6.14 5.12
N LYS A 130 -9.49 6.28 6.26
CA LYS A 130 -9.40 5.32 7.38
C LYS A 130 -9.96 3.96 7.00
N GLU A 131 -11.08 3.92 6.29
CA GLU A 131 -11.68 2.67 5.79
C GLU A 131 -10.74 1.96 4.81
N ASN A 132 -10.18 2.68 3.83
CA ASN A 132 -9.24 2.11 2.88
C ASN A 132 -7.99 1.58 3.59
N TYR A 133 -7.44 2.36 4.54
CA TYR A 133 -6.31 1.93 5.35
C TYR A 133 -6.63 0.63 6.13
N ALA A 134 -7.78 0.58 6.81
CA ALA A 134 -8.17 -0.59 7.59
C ALA A 134 -8.39 -1.83 6.70
N SER A 135 -8.99 -1.65 5.53
CA SER A 135 -9.20 -2.72 4.54
C SER A 135 -7.87 -3.30 4.04
N HIS A 136 -6.95 -2.46 3.57
CA HIS A 136 -5.65 -2.90 3.09
C HIS A 136 -4.79 -3.51 4.20
N LEU A 137 -4.83 -2.94 5.40
CA LEU A 137 -4.12 -3.48 6.56
C LEU A 137 -4.66 -4.86 6.96
N GLY A 138 -5.98 -5.05 6.87
CA GLY A 138 -6.61 -6.35 7.09
C GLY A 138 -6.13 -7.38 6.08
N ALA A 139 -6.12 -7.04 4.79
CA ALA A 139 -5.58 -7.91 3.74
C ALA A 139 -4.12 -8.28 3.99
N TRP A 140 -3.27 -7.29 4.29
CA TRP A 140 -1.86 -7.52 4.58
C TRP A 140 -1.66 -8.48 5.78
N ARG A 141 -2.40 -8.26 6.88
CA ARG A 141 -2.33 -9.14 8.05
C ARG A 141 -2.77 -10.57 7.73
N ASN A 142 -3.84 -10.74 6.97
CA ASN A 142 -4.32 -12.07 6.58
C ASN A 142 -3.25 -12.82 5.77
N MET A 143 -2.64 -12.15 4.79
CA MET A 143 -1.57 -12.73 3.98
C MET A 143 -0.32 -13.14 4.79
N LEU A 144 -0.02 -12.40 5.85
CA LEU A 144 1.08 -12.76 6.75
C LEU A 144 0.75 -14.01 7.59
N GLN A 145 -0.52 -14.26 7.89
CA GLN A 145 -0.99 -15.44 8.62
C GLN A 145 -1.13 -16.69 7.73
N GLU A 146 -1.31 -16.52 6.42
CA GLU A 146 -1.52 -17.60 5.45
C GLU A 146 -0.23 -18.33 4.99
N GLY A 147 0.78 -18.48 5.86
CA GLY A 147 2.00 -19.23 5.49
C GLY A 147 2.64 -19.99 6.62
#